data_AF-A0A2S4V399-F1
#
_entry.id   AF-A0A2S4V399-F1
#
_cell.length_a   1.000
_cell.length_b   1.000
_cell.length_c   1.000
_cell.angle_alpha   90.00
_cell.angle_beta   90.00
_cell.angle_gamma   90.00
#
_symmetry.space_group_name_H-M   'P 1'
#
loop_
_entity.id
_entity.type
_entity.pdbx_description
1 polymer ?
#
loop_
_entity_poly.entity_id
_entity_poly.type
_entity_poly.pdbx_seq_one_letter_code
_entity_poly.pdbx_strand_id
1 'polypeptide(L)'
;MRDNIEMIERLMLEATRQVTGTTKIASGSQCYSTSESAIILELKNCEENGNCDPDSGDGILQTAQVSRAMEIIHDSLVTGQMREKKLIYYCDTKIFQKYSTTQELCDNIAATFQLTRHQLGYEAAPKSLYAGNIQVTRIGDRRPPEETVGDEIVTLIPGLDQIKNVRPGENVQFIIIIEKQGVFSNLLDLGFTTDKRLGPSIMICPKGQSDIASRSLVHRLSVDPEIVRRQVPFYIFTDCDPAGANIALTFKNGTPQTSFEPNIITPKVEWLGVSIEDLKNFPNSHSLIL
;
A
#
# COMPACT_ATOMS: atom_id res chain seq x y z
N MET A 1 10.91 9.49 15.78
CA MET A 1 10.64 10.77 15.11
C MET A 1 11.89 11.63 15.02
N ARG A 2 12.52 12.02 16.14
CA ARG A 2 13.79 12.79 16.10
C ARG A 2 14.89 12.10 15.29
N ASP A 3 15.07 10.80 15.48
CA ASP A 3 16.06 10.01 14.73
C ASP A 3 15.75 9.95 13.21
N ASN A 4 14.47 9.93 12.82
CA ASN A 4 14.07 9.94 11.41
C ASN A 4 14.39 11.28 10.76
N ILE A 5 14.14 12.39 11.48
CA ILE A 5 14.47 13.75 11.03
C ILE A 5 15.99 13.86 10.82
N GLU A 6 16.79 13.43 11.80
CA GLU A 6 18.25 13.48 11.69
C GLU A 6 18.79 12.63 10.53
N MET A 7 18.17 11.47 10.26
CA MET A 7 18.55 10.61 9.13
C MET A 7 18.26 11.27 7.78
N ILE A 8 17.09 11.89 7.63
CA ILE A 8 16.70 12.61 6.42
C ILE A 8 17.58 13.85 6.21
N GLU A 9 17.85 14.61 7.28
CA GLU A 9 18.72 15.79 7.23
C GLU A 9 20.14 15.44 6.79
N ARG A 10 20.70 14.32 7.28
CA ARG A 10 22.03 13.85 6.85
C ARG A 10 22.07 13.50 5.37
N LEU A 11 21.05 12.81 4.86
CA LEU A 11 20.98 12.44 3.44
C LEU A 11 20.71 13.66 2.54
N MET A 12 19.91 14.61 2.99
CA MET A 12 19.72 15.90 2.30
C MET A 12 21.02 16.68 2.19
N LEU A 13 21.82 16.73 3.27
CA LEU A 13 23.14 17.38 3.27
C LEU A 13 24.10 16.67 2.32
N GLU A 14 24.09 15.34 2.27
CA GLU A 14 24.95 14.55 1.39
C GLU A 14 24.59 14.72 -0.09
N ALA A 15 23.29 14.68 -0.42
CA ALA A 15 22.80 14.95 -1.77
C ALA A 15 23.16 16.37 -2.22
N THR A 16 23.00 17.37 -1.34
CA THR A 16 23.39 18.76 -1.63
C THR A 16 24.90 18.90 -1.88
N ARG A 17 25.74 18.15 -1.17
CA ARG A 17 27.19 18.14 -1.37
C ARG A 17 27.62 17.54 -2.70
N GLN A 18 26.94 16.50 -3.15
CA GLN A 18 27.19 15.87 -4.45
C GLN A 18 26.84 16.84 -5.60
N VAL A 19 25.72 17.55 -5.51
CA VAL A 19 25.28 18.53 -6.53
C VAL A 19 26.14 19.79 -6.56
N THR A 20 26.61 20.26 -5.40
CA THR A 20 27.45 21.47 -5.30
C THR A 20 28.94 21.22 -5.61
N GLY A 21 29.31 19.99 -5.99
CA GLY A 21 30.66 19.64 -6.43
C GLY A 21 31.74 19.72 -5.35
N THR A 22 31.38 19.72 -4.06
CA THR A 22 32.34 20.02 -2.98
C THR A 22 33.16 18.83 -2.48
N THR A 23 32.95 17.60 -2.93
CA THR A 23 33.91 16.51 -2.63
C THR A 23 33.83 15.34 -3.61
N LYS A 24 34.96 14.99 -4.25
CA LYS A 24 35.24 13.60 -4.63
C LYS A 24 35.40 12.82 -3.32
N ILE A 25 34.40 12.04 -2.91
CA ILE A 25 34.55 11.19 -1.72
C ILE A 25 35.23 9.90 -2.14
N ALA A 26 36.46 9.73 -1.64
CA ALA A 26 37.19 8.48 -1.63
C ALA A 26 36.36 7.37 -1.00
N SER A 27 36.48 6.16 -1.55
CA SER A 27 35.96 4.90 -1.04
C SER A 27 36.16 4.77 0.48
N GLY A 28 35.15 5.17 1.24
CA GLY A 28 35.11 5.13 2.70
C GLY A 28 33.92 4.32 3.14
N SER A 29 34.18 3.05 3.44
CA SER A 29 33.22 2.07 3.91
C SER A 29 32.55 2.51 5.23
N GLN A 30 31.27 2.82 5.17
CA GLN A 30 30.38 2.69 6.33
C GLN A 30 29.19 1.82 5.92
N CYS A 31 29.01 0.74 6.67
CA CYS A 31 28.09 -0.35 6.40
C CYS A 31 26.64 0.13 6.31
N TYR A 32 26.17 0.39 5.09
CA TYR A 32 24.78 0.15 4.73
C TYR A 32 24.68 -1.34 4.41
N SER A 33 23.90 -2.07 5.18
CA SER A 33 23.70 -3.51 4.99
C SER A 33 23.13 -3.80 3.60
N THR A 34 24.00 -4.26 2.69
CA THR A 34 23.75 -5.14 1.52
C THR A 34 22.61 -4.83 0.54
N SER A 35 22.07 -3.63 0.53
CA SER A 35 21.36 -3.07 -0.63
C SER A 35 21.86 -1.65 -0.76
N GLU A 36 22.53 -1.32 -1.86
CA GLU A 36 22.67 0.08 -2.24
C GLU A 36 21.27 0.71 -2.23
N SER A 37 21.13 1.92 -1.67
CA SER A 37 19.82 2.58 -1.53
C SER A 37 19.17 2.70 -2.90
N ALA A 38 17.85 2.51 -3.05
CA ALA A 38 17.19 2.60 -4.37
C ALA A 38 17.47 3.93 -5.08
N ILE A 39 17.54 5.04 -4.32
CA ILE A 39 17.94 6.36 -4.85
C ILE A 39 19.42 6.39 -5.23
N ILE A 40 20.30 5.78 -4.44
CA ILE A 40 21.74 5.69 -4.76
C ILE A 40 21.95 4.75 -5.96
N LEU A 41 21.14 3.70 -6.12
CA LEU A 41 21.13 2.82 -7.29
C LEU A 41 20.54 3.50 -8.52
N GLU A 42 19.51 4.35 -8.39
CA GLU A 42 19.03 5.17 -9.51
C GLU A 42 20.10 6.19 -9.91
N LEU A 43 20.67 6.91 -8.95
CA LEU A 43 21.75 7.88 -9.19
C LEU A 43 23.03 7.19 -9.72
N LYS A 44 23.37 5.99 -9.26
CA LYS A 44 24.52 5.20 -9.76
C LYS A 44 24.24 4.48 -11.08
N ASN A 45 23.03 3.96 -11.31
CA ASN A 45 22.67 3.40 -12.61
C ASN A 45 22.65 4.48 -13.70
N CYS A 46 22.36 5.73 -13.33
CA CYS A 46 22.57 6.90 -14.18
C CYS A 46 24.05 7.08 -14.56
N GLU A 47 24.98 6.88 -13.61
CA GLU A 47 26.43 6.93 -13.85
C GLU A 47 26.97 5.70 -14.62
N GLU A 48 26.54 4.48 -14.30
CA GLU A 48 27.11 3.23 -14.84
C GLU A 48 26.57 2.83 -16.24
N ASN A 49 25.33 3.19 -16.60
CA ASN A 49 24.76 2.84 -17.91
C ASN A 49 25.15 3.83 -19.04
N GLY A 50 25.97 4.85 -18.76
CA GLY A 50 26.38 5.84 -19.75
C GLY A 50 25.23 6.61 -20.41
N ASN A 51 24.03 6.59 -19.80
CA ASN A 51 22.82 7.12 -20.40
C ASN A 51 22.23 8.33 -19.65
N CYS A 52 22.88 8.78 -18.56
CA CYS A 52 22.47 9.98 -17.84
C CYS A 52 23.72 10.69 -17.31
N ASP A 53 24.28 11.61 -18.10
CA ASP A 53 25.24 12.57 -17.57
C ASP A 53 24.57 13.30 -16.39
N PRO A 54 25.13 13.39 -15.18
CA PRO A 54 24.53 14.17 -14.09
C PRO A 54 24.36 15.67 -14.46
N ASP A 55 25.13 16.13 -15.45
CA ASP A 55 25.02 17.46 -16.09
C ASP A 55 24.02 17.49 -17.27
N SER A 56 23.38 16.36 -17.61
CA SER A 56 22.28 16.32 -18.57
C SER A 56 21.00 16.88 -17.95
N GLY A 57 20.14 17.50 -18.77
CA GLY A 57 18.89 18.11 -18.30
C GLY A 57 17.97 17.15 -17.52
N ASP A 58 18.04 15.85 -17.82
CA ASP A 58 17.23 14.82 -17.15
C ASP A 58 17.80 14.44 -15.76
N GLY A 59 19.13 14.37 -15.59
CA GLY A 59 19.76 14.09 -14.29
C GLY A 59 19.57 15.23 -13.28
N ILE A 60 19.65 16.47 -13.75
CA ILE A 60 19.38 17.67 -12.95
C ILE A 60 17.92 17.67 -12.49
N LEU A 61 16.98 17.31 -13.37
CA LEU A 61 15.56 17.26 -13.05
C LEU A 61 15.25 16.19 -11.99
N GLN A 62 15.79 14.98 -12.13
CA GLN A 62 15.59 13.92 -11.14
C GLN A 62 16.14 14.33 -9.77
N THR A 63 17.32 14.94 -9.74
CA THR A 63 17.93 15.42 -8.50
C THR A 63 17.09 16.52 -7.83
N ALA A 64 16.55 17.44 -8.63
CA ALA A 64 15.63 18.47 -8.15
C ALA A 64 14.34 17.85 -7.60
N GLN A 65 13.79 16.81 -8.25
CA GLN A 65 12.60 16.09 -7.79
C GLN A 65 12.83 15.39 -6.45
N VAL A 66 13.93 14.65 -6.31
CA VAL A 66 14.33 13.99 -5.07
C VAL A 66 14.47 15.01 -3.95
N SER A 67 15.24 16.08 -4.19
CA SER A 67 15.48 17.14 -3.21
C SER A 67 14.17 17.81 -2.76
N ARG A 68 13.28 18.11 -3.71
CA ARG A 68 11.98 18.73 -3.41
C ARG A 68 11.07 17.80 -2.63
N ALA A 69 11.01 16.52 -2.98
CA ALA A 69 10.22 15.53 -2.25
C ALA A 69 10.70 15.38 -0.80
N MET A 70 12.02 15.31 -0.62
CA MET A 70 12.65 15.20 0.70
C MET A 70 12.43 16.44 1.56
N GLU A 71 12.46 17.64 0.99
CA GLU A 71 12.11 18.89 1.69
C GLU A 71 10.66 18.86 2.21
N ILE A 72 9.71 18.44 1.37
CA ILE A 72 8.29 18.32 1.76
C ILE A 72 8.09 17.28 2.86
N ILE A 73 8.77 16.14 2.77
CA ILE A 73 8.75 15.06 3.76
C ILE A 73 9.34 15.55 5.08
N HIS A 74 10.48 16.25 5.04
CA HIS A 74 11.13 16.83 6.21
C HIS A 74 10.22 17.84 6.91
N ASP A 75 9.57 18.75 6.18
CA ASP A 75 8.60 19.70 6.73
C ASP A 75 7.43 18.98 7.44
N SER A 76 6.93 17.90 6.85
CA SER A 76 5.85 17.08 7.46
C SER A 76 6.28 16.44 8.78
N LEU A 77 7.54 16.01 8.87
CA LEU A 77 8.10 15.43 10.09
C LEU A 77 8.40 16.46 11.17
N VAL A 78 8.92 17.63 10.79
CA VAL A 78 9.22 18.73 11.73
C VAL A 78 7.94 19.33 12.31
N THR A 79 6.94 19.54 11.46
CA THR A 79 5.64 20.09 11.90
C THR A 79 4.77 19.04 12.59
N GLY A 80 5.07 17.75 12.43
CA GLY A 80 4.26 16.64 12.90
C GLY A 80 2.92 16.51 12.17
N GLN A 81 2.74 17.20 11.03
CA GLN A 81 1.51 17.15 10.25
C GLN A 81 1.60 16.07 9.18
N MET A 82 0.73 15.06 9.27
CA MET A 82 0.64 14.03 8.24
C MET A 82 0.08 14.61 6.94
N ARG A 83 0.79 14.35 5.85
CA ARG A 83 0.36 14.74 4.50
C ARG A 83 -0.23 13.56 3.74
N GLU A 84 -1.21 13.84 2.91
CA GLU A 84 -1.64 12.84 1.95
C GLU A 84 -0.61 12.71 0.82
N LYS A 85 -0.21 11.49 0.47
CA LYS A 85 0.80 11.18 -0.55
C LYS A 85 0.53 11.87 -1.89
N LYS A 86 -0.74 12.02 -2.28
CA LYS A 86 -1.12 12.72 -3.52
C LYS A 86 -0.80 14.23 -3.47
N LEU A 87 -0.84 14.84 -2.28
CA LEU A 87 -0.62 16.28 -2.09
C LEU A 87 0.84 16.66 -2.28
N ILE A 88 1.77 15.72 -2.13
CA ILE A 88 3.20 15.95 -2.42
C ILE A 88 3.39 16.42 -3.87
N TYR A 89 2.70 15.77 -4.82
CA TYR A 89 2.72 16.19 -6.23
C TYR A 89 2.22 17.63 -6.42
N TYR A 90 1.15 17.99 -5.73
CA TYR A 90 0.55 19.32 -5.85
C TYR A 90 1.33 20.43 -5.15
N CYS A 91 2.29 20.08 -4.27
CA CYS A 91 3.18 21.07 -3.66
C CYS A 91 4.12 21.73 -4.68
N ASP A 92 4.48 21.01 -5.75
CA ASP A 92 5.27 21.57 -6.85
C ASP A 92 5.09 20.79 -8.17
N THR A 93 3.99 21.06 -8.86
CA THR A 93 3.68 20.37 -10.13
C THR A 93 4.69 20.67 -11.24
N LYS A 94 5.45 21.77 -11.15
CA LYS A 94 6.45 22.16 -12.15
C LYS A 94 7.69 21.27 -12.04
N ILE A 95 8.18 21.05 -10.82
CA ILE A 95 9.34 20.17 -10.57
C ILE A 95 8.95 18.71 -10.81
N PHE A 96 7.81 18.28 -10.29
CA PHE A 96 7.43 16.87 -10.38
C PHE A 96 6.93 16.43 -11.74
N GLN A 97 6.31 17.33 -12.52
CA GLN A 97 5.74 17.11 -13.84
C GLN A 97 4.64 16.03 -13.89
N LYS A 98 4.99 14.76 -13.62
CA LYS A 98 4.13 13.59 -13.68
C LYS A 98 3.76 13.08 -12.28
N TYR A 99 2.47 12.86 -12.06
CA TYR A 99 1.95 12.28 -10.82
C TYR A 99 2.55 10.90 -10.51
N SER A 100 2.64 10.02 -11.52
CA SER A 100 3.19 8.66 -11.36
C SER A 100 4.62 8.67 -10.83
N THR A 101 5.46 9.54 -11.41
CA THR A 101 6.86 9.71 -11.00
C THR A 101 6.97 10.18 -9.56
N THR A 102 6.13 11.12 -9.11
CA THR A 102 6.12 11.52 -7.69
C THR A 102 5.71 10.38 -6.76
N GLN A 103 4.71 9.59 -7.15
CA GLN A 103 4.24 8.48 -6.34
C GLN A 103 5.32 7.40 -6.17
N GLU A 104 6.03 7.08 -7.25
CA GLU A 104 7.15 6.14 -7.27
C GLU A 104 8.34 6.69 -6.47
N LEU A 105 8.70 7.96 -6.67
CA LEU A 105 9.75 8.63 -5.90
C LEU A 105 9.49 8.56 -4.39
N CYS A 106 8.26 8.80 -3.95
CA CYS A 106 7.90 8.65 -2.54
C CYS A 106 8.07 7.20 -2.05
N ASP A 107 7.77 6.20 -2.89
CA ASP A 107 7.97 4.80 -2.52
C ASP A 107 9.46 4.43 -2.48
N ASN A 108 10.27 4.96 -3.41
CA ASN A 108 11.72 4.78 -3.44
C ASN A 108 12.41 5.45 -2.23
N ILE A 109 11.92 6.62 -1.79
CA ILE A 109 12.36 7.27 -0.56
C ILE A 109 12.06 6.37 0.64
N ALA A 110 10.82 5.89 0.78
CA ALA A 110 10.45 4.96 1.86
C ALA A 110 11.34 3.70 1.89
N ALA A 111 11.56 3.09 0.72
CA ALA A 111 12.43 1.93 0.57
C ALA A 111 13.89 2.23 0.91
N THR A 112 14.40 3.39 0.49
CA THR A 112 15.77 3.84 0.76
C THR A 112 16.02 3.98 2.25
N PHE A 113 15.08 4.57 2.97
CA PHE A 113 15.20 4.76 4.42
C PHE A 113 14.79 3.53 5.24
N GLN A 114 14.20 2.51 4.59
CA GLN A 114 13.54 1.39 5.25
C GLN A 114 12.53 1.86 6.32
N LEU A 115 11.85 2.97 6.02
CA LEU A 115 10.85 3.57 6.89
C LEU A 115 9.48 3.43 6.26
N THR A 116 8.48 3.14 7.09
CA THR A 116 7.09 3.14 6.62
C THR A 116 6.69 4.54 6.16
N ARG A 117 5.68 4.62 5.28
CA ARG A 117 5.17 5.91 4.81
C ARG A 117 4.71 6.80 5.99
N HIS A 118 4.07 6.17 6.98
CA HIS A 118 3.68 6.80 8.24
C HIS A 118 4.89 7.39 9.00
N GLN A 119 5.99 6.64 9.09
CA GLN A 119 7.23 7.11 9.74
C GLN A 119 7.92 8.26 8.99
N LEU A 120 7.60 8.46 7.72
CA LEU A 120 8.03 9.57 6.88
C LEU A 120 7.02 10.72 6.82
N GLY A 121 5.92 10.65 7.55
CA GLY A 121 5.01 11.77 7.67
C GLY A 121 3.99 11.90 6.54
N TYR A 122 3.79 10.85 5.73
CA TYR A 122 2.75 10.86 4.70
C TYR A 122 2.04 9.51 4.55
N GLU A 123 0.78 9.56 4.13
CA GLU A 123 -0.01 8.35 3.84
C GLU A 123 -0.90 8.53 2.61
N ALA A 124 -1.30 7.44 1.98
CA ALA A 124 -2.34 7.51 0.95
C ALA A 124 -3.71 7.73 1.61
N ALA A 125 -4.61 8.47 0.96
CA ALA A 125 -5.98 8.55 1.47
C ALA A 125 -6.61 7.16 1.54
N PRO A 126 -7.39 6.90 2.61
CA PRO A 126 -8.24 5.73 2.68
C PRO A 126 -9.16 5.64 1.45
N LYS A 127 -9.07 4.52 0.73
CA LYS A 127 -9.93 4.24 -0.43
C LYS A 127 -10.64 2.90 -0.35
N SER A 128 -10.03 1.94 0.34
CA SER A 128 -10.49 0.56 0.43
C SER A 128 -11.70 0.41 1.34
N LEU A 129 -12.55 -0.56 1.03
CA LEU A 129 -13.82 -0.81 1.70
C LEU A 129 -13.83 -2.18 2.37
N TYR A 130 -14.64 -2.33 3.38
CA TYR A 130 -15.01 -3.60 3.95
C TYR A 130 -16.51 -3.64 4.25
N ALA A 131 -17.07 -4.85 4.31
CA ALA A 131 -18.46 -5.11 4.67
C ALA A 131 -18.59 -6.55 5.22
N GLY A 132 -19.74 -6.83 5.83
CA GLY A 132 -20.05 -8.13 6.41
C GLY A 132 -19.67 -8.22 7.88
N ASN A 133 -19.47 -9.45 8.36
CA ASN A 133 -19.46 -9.75 9.80
C ASN A 133 -18.09 -9.44 10.46
N ILE A 134 -17.79 -8.15 10.61
CA ILE A 134 -16.55 -7.61 11.17
C ILE A 134 -16.81 -6.27 11.88
N GLN A 135 -16.15 -6.07 13.01
CA GLN A 135 -16.18 -4.84 13.79
C GLN A 135 -14.79 -4.19 13.80
N VAL A 136 -14.67 -3.01 13.21
CA VAL A 136 -13.43 -2.20 13.25
C VAL A 136 -13.66 -0.99 14.16
N THR A 137 -12.94 -0.93 15.28
CA THR A 137 -12.99 0.20 16.22
C THR A 137 -11.87 1.17 15.89
N ARG A 138 -12.18 2.47 15.74
CA ARG A 138 -11.18 3.51 15.50
C ARG A 138 -10.65 4.09 16.80
N ILE A 139 -9.45 4.67 16.75
CA ILE A 139 -8.92 5.46 17.86
C ILE A 139 -9.80 6.70 18.03
N GLY A 140 -10.27 6.93 19.26
CA GLY A 140 -11.17 8.03 19.59
C GLY A 140 -12.66 7.64 19.60
N ASP A 141 -13.03 6.47 19.09
CA ASP A 141 -14.39 5.96 19.19
C ASP A 141 -14.73 5.67 20.67
N ARG A 142 -15.75 6.37 21.20
CA ARG A 142 -16.20 6.21 22.60
C ARG A 142 -16.93 4.90 22.85
N ARG A 143 -17.43 4.27 21.79
CA ARG A 143 -18.04 2.93 21.79
C ARG A 143 -17.58 2.22 20.51
N PRO A 144 -17.33 0.90 20.55
CA PRO A 144 -17.25 0.13 19.31
C PRO A 144 -18.50 0.44 18.47
N PRO A 145 -18.40 0.52 17.12
CA PRO A 145 -19.60 0.49 16.28
C PRO A 145 -20.49 -0.65 16.80
N GLU A 146 -21.80 -0.45 16.91
CA GLU A 146 -22.71 -1.56 17.27
C GLU A 146 -22.35 -2.78 16.41
N GLU A 147 -22.45 -3.96 16.99
CA GLU A 147 -22.20 -5.21 16.28
C GLU A 147 -22.89 -5.15 14.92
N THR A 148 -22.11 -4.98 13.85
CA THR A 148 -22.59 -4.99 12.46
C THR A 148 -22.92 -6.43 12.06
N VAL A 149 -23.62 -7.13 12.94
CA VAL A 149 -24.04 -8.51 12.78
C VAL A 149 -25.20 -8.48 11.81
N GLY A 150 -24.89 -8.73 10.54
CA GLY A 150 -25.88 -8.89 9.48
C GLY A 150 -26.24 -7.64 8.69
N ASP A 151 -25.66 -6.48 9.00
CA ASP A 151 -25.89 -5.26 8.24
C ASP A 151 -24.83 -5.10 7.14
N GLU A 152 -25.27 -5.02 5.89
CA GLU A 152 -24.45 -4.93 4.68
C GLU A 152 -23.85 -3.52 4.48
N ILE A 153 -23.44 -2.90 5.60
CA ILE A 153 -22.94 -1.53 5.63
C ILE A 153 -21.52 -1.50 5.06
N VAL A 154 -21.41 -0.93 3.87
CA VAL A 154 -20.13 -0.62 3.23
C VAL A 154 -19.39 0.44 4.05
N THR A 155 -18.24 0.07 4.60
CA THR A 155 -17.44 0.97 5.45
C THR A 155 -16.04 1.17 4.88
N LEU A 156 -15.53 2.40 4.96
CA LEU A 156 -14.16 2.72 4.58
C LEU A 156 -13.16 2.14 5.60
N ILE A 157 -12.15 1.42 5.12
CA ILE A 157 -11.02 0.96 5.94
C ILE A 157 -10.23 2.22 6.34
N PRO A 158 -10.15 2.54 7.64
CA PRO A 158 -9.40 3.72 8.08
C PRO A 158 -7.88 3.48 7.98
N GLY A 159 -7.09 4.55 8.14
CA GLY A 159 -5.62 4.47 8.21
C GLY A 159 -5.16 3.49 9.30
N LEU A 160 -3.96 2.93 9.13
CA LEU A 160 -3.44 1.88 10.03
C LEU A 160 -3.32 2.38 11.47
N ASP A 161 -2.92 3.64 11.61
CA ASP A 161 -2.79 4.40 12.85
C ASP A 161 -4.14 4.72 13.49
N GLN A 162 -5.21 4.75 12.72
CA GLN A 162 -6.56 5.02 13.20
C GLN A 162 -7.28 3.76 13.68
N ILE A 163 -6.77 2.55 13.40
CA ILE A 163 -7.40 1.30 13.84
C ILE A 163 -6.95 0.96 15.27
N LYS A 164 -7.90 1.04 16.22
CA LYS A 164 -7.69 0.59 17.60
C LYS A 164 -7.79 -0.93 17.72
N ASN A 165 -8.82 -1.51 17.13
CA ASN A 165 -9.10 -2.94 17.23
C ASN A 165 -9.90 -3.44 16.03
N VAL A 166 -9.69 -4.71 15.67
CA VAL A 166 -10.45 -5.42 14.64
C VAL A 166 -10.97 -6.70 15.28
N ARG A 167 -12.28 -6.92 15.25
CA ARG A 167 -12.92 -8.14 15.75
C ARG A 167 -13.73 -8.79 14.63
N PRO A 168 -13.37 -9.98 14.17
CA PRO A 168 -14.24 -10.75 13.28
C PRO A 168 -15.46 -11.24 14.07
N GLY A 169 -16.60 -11.33 13.41
CA GLY A 169 -17.82 -11.82 14.06
C GLY A 169 -17.82 -13.32 14.36
N GLU A 170 -18.84 -13.72 15.11
CA GLU A 170 -19.12 -15.13 15.37
C GLU A 170 -19.56 -15.82 14.07
N ASN A 171 -19.09 -17.05 13.85
CA ASN A 171 -19.45 -17.90 12.69
C ASN A 171 -19.08 -17.38 11.28
N VAL A 172 -18.08 -16.50 11.14
CA VAL A 172 -17.51 -16.17 9.81
C VAL A 172 -17.04 -17.44 9.10
N GLN A 173 -17.58 -17.71 7.92
CA GLN A 173 -17.30 -18.91 7.12
C GLN A 173 -16.11 -18.73 6.17
N PHE A 174 -15.93 -17.52 5.65
CA PHE A 174 -14.80 -17.18 4.78
C PHE A 174 -14.60 -15.66 4.73
N ILE A 175 -13.41 -15.26 4.28
CA ILE A 175 -13.07 -13.86 4.01
C ILE A 175 -12.72 -13.76 2.53
N ILE A 176 -13.35 -12.85 1.80
CA ILE A 176 -13.11 -12.65 0.36
C ILE A 176 -12.65 -11.24 0.05
N ILE A 177 -11.61 -11.14 -0.77
CA ILE A 177 -11.08 -9.89 -1.29
C ILE A 177 -11.54 -9.75 -2.73
N ILE A 178 -12.19 -8.64 -3.07
CA ILE A 178 -12.76 -8.39 -4.39
C ILE A 178 -12.15 -7.13 -4.98
N GLU A 179 -11.41 -7.27 -6.07
CA GLU A 179 -10.68 -6.17 -6.71
C GLU A 179 -11.60 -4.99 -7.09
N LYS A 180 -12.68 -5.29 -7.82
CA LYS A 180 -13.57 -4.29 -8.42
C LYS A 180 -14.69 -3.89 -7.47
N GLN A 181 -14.82 -2.57 -7.25
CA GLN A 181 -15.89 -2.02 -6.42
C GLN A 181 -17.29 -2.37 -6.97
N GLY A 182 -17.49 -2.35 -8.29
CA GLY A 182 -18.80 -2.68 -8.88
C GLY A 182 -19.24 -4.11 -8.55
N VAL A 183 -18.32 -5.08 -8.63
CA VAL A 183 -18.60 -6.49 -8.26
C VAL A 183 -18.84 -6.62 -6.76
N PHE A 184 -18.04 -5.93 -5.94
CA PHE A 184 -18.20 -5.89 -4.50
C PHE A 184 -19.58 -5.36 -4.08
N SER A 185 -20.01 -4.22 -4.64
CA SER A 185 -21.31 -3.63 -4.34
C SER A 185 -22.46 -4.52 -4.80
N ASN A 186 -22.38 -5.07 -6.02
CA ASN A 186 -23.41 -5.96 -6.53
C ASN A 186 -23.58 -7.24 -5.68
N LEU A 187 -22.47 -7.84 -5.23
CA LEU A 187 -22.54 -9.02 -4.35
C LEU A 187 -23.13 -8.69 -2.98
N LEU A 188 -22.84 -7.51 -2.43
CA LEU A 188 -23.48 -7.05 -1.21
C LEU A 188 -24.98 -6.86 -1.41
N ASP A 189 -25.40 -6.19 -2.47
CA ASP A 189 -26.84 -5.99 -2.78
C ASP A 189 -27.60 -7.33 -2.94
N LEU A 190 -26.89 -8.41 -3.30
CA LEU A 190 -27.42 -9.76 -3.43
C LEU A 190 -27.44 -10.57 -2.13
N GLY A 191 -27.05 -10.00 -0.99
CA GLY A 191 -27.06 -10.75 0.27
C GLY A 191 -25.82 -11.63 0.50
N PHE A 192 -24.73 -11.46 -0.26
CA PHE A 192 -23.64 -12.45 -0.29
C PHE A 192 -22.97 -12.65 1.08
N THR A 193 -22.94 -11.62 1.94
CA THR A 193 -22.39 -11.73 3.30
C THR A 193 -23.30 -12.41 4.30
N THR A 194 -24.58 -12.59 3.96
CA THR A 194 -25.63 -13.15 4.82
C THR A 194 -26.35 -14.35 4.19
N ASP A 195 -25.90 -14.81 3.01
CA ASP A 195 -26.50 -15.93 2.28
C ASP A 195 -26.54 -17.19 3.15
N LYS A 196 -27.72 -17.81 3.24
CA LYS A 196 -27.96 -18.95 4.14
C LYS A 196 -27.15 -20.21 3.79
N ARG A 197 -26.71 -20.36 2.54
CA ARG A 197 -25.92 -21.51 2.06
C ARG A 197 -24.44 -21.29 2.31
N LEU A 198 -23.97 -20.06 2.13
CA LEU A 198 -22.56 -19.68 2.31
C LEU A 198 -22.23 -19.33 3.77
N GLY A 199 -23.22 -18.87 4.53
CA GLY A 199 -23.09 -18.38 5.90
C GLY A 199 -22.46 -16.99 5.99
N PRO A 200 -22.31 -16.45 7.22
CA PRO A 200 -21.75 -15.12 7.44
C PRO A 200 -20.33 -15.00 6.87
N SER A 201 -20.04 -13.93 6.14
CA SER A 201 -18.70 -13.70 5.57
C SER A 201 -18.24 -12.25 5.72
N ILE A 202 -16.95 -12.02 5.44
CA ILE A 202 -16.36 -10.68 5.39
C ILE A 202 -15.89 -10.43 3.97
N MET A 203 -16.30 -9.30 3.40
CA MET A 203 -15.85 -8.84 2.09
C MET A 203 -14.93 -7.63 2.25
N ILE A 204 -13.83 -7.60 1.51
CA ILE A 204 -12.86 -6.50 1.48
C ILE A 204 -12.63 -6.08 0.03
N CYS A 205 -12.63 -4.78 -0.26
CA CYS A 205 -12.38 -4.25 -1.60
C CYS A 205 -11.25 -3.20 -1.58
N PRO A 206 -10.08 -3.48 -2.18
CA PRO A 206 -8.99 -2.50 -2.28
C PRO A 206 -9.25 -1.37 -3.29
N LYS A 207 -10.27 -1.51 -4.16
CA LYS A 207 -10.52 -0.66 -5.34
C LYS A 207 -9.32 -0.60 -6.27
N GLY A 208 -9.06 -1.71 -6.96
CA GLY A 208 -7.90 -1.88 -7.84
C GLY A 208 -6.62 -2.24 -7.06
N GLN A 209 -5.49 -1.59 -7.39
CA GLN A 209 -4.20 -1.89 -6.75
C GLN A 209 -4.29 -1.81 -5.22
N SER A 210 -3.82 -2.87 -4.57
CA SER A 210 -3.93 -3.07 -3.13
C SER A 210 -3.17 -1.99 -2.34
N ASP A 211 -3.90 -1.30 -1.47
CA ASP A 211 -3.35 -0.32 -0.56
C ASP A 211 -2.84 -0.97 0.74
N ILE A 212 -1.99 -0.25 1.48
CA ILE A 212 -1.41 -0.74 2.73
C ILE A 212 -2.52 -1.00 3.78
N ALA A 213 -3.59 -0.19 3.78
CA ALA A 213 -4.73 -0.32 4.69
C ALA A 213 -5.49 -1.65 4.51
N SER A 214 -5.92 -1.99 3.29
CA SER A 214 -6.60 -3.27 3.03
C SER A 214 -5.71 -4.46 3.33
N ARG A 215 -4.43 -4.41 2.94
CA ARG A 215 -3.45 -5.48 3.21
C ARG A 215 -3.22 -5.68 4.71
N SER A 216 -3.11 -4.60 5.48
CA SER A 216 -2.97 -4.66 6.93
C SER A 216 -4.22 -5.23 7.60
N LEU A 217 -5.42 -4.84 7.14
CA LEU A 217 -6.67 -5.39 7.66
C LEU A 217 -6.77 -6.90 7.43
N VAL A 218 -6.49 -7.35 6.20
CA VAL A 218 -6.49 -8.78 5.85
C VAL A 218 -5.48 -9.54 6.70
N HIS A 219 -4.26 -9.01 6.85
CA HIS A 219 -3.25 -9.64 7.69
C HIS A 219 -3.69 -9.75 9.15
N ARG A 220 -4.24 -8.68 9.74
CA ARG A 220 -4.76 -8.68 11.11
C ARG A 220 -5.85 -9.74 11.31
N LEU A 221 -6.76 -9.88 10.35
CA LEU A 221 -7.76 -10.95 10.37
C LEU A 221 -7.10 -12.34 10.29
N SER A 222 -6.06 -12.52 9.47
CA SER A 222 -5.42 -13.82 9.24
C SER A 222 -4.66 -14.40 10.44
N VAL A 223 -4.27 -13.52 11.36
CA VAL A 223 -3.58 -13.85 12.62
C VAL A 223 -4.51 -13.76 13.83
N ASP A 224 -5.77 -13.37 13.64
CA ASP A 224 -6.76 -13.30 14.71
C ASP A 224 -6.99 -14.71 15.31
N PRO A 225 -6.96 -14.87 16.65
CA PRO A 225 -7.06 -16.18 17.30
C PRO A 225 -8.32 -16.95 16.90
N GLU A 226 -9.47 -16.28 16.74
CA GLU A 226 -10.73 -16.94 16.41
C GLU A 226 -10.77 -17.37 14.94
N ILE A 227 -10.21 -16.58 14.03
CA ILE A 227 -10.04 -16.96 12.62
C ILE A 227 -9.11 -18.16 12.51
N VAL A 228 -7.97 -18.13 13.20
CA VAL A 228 -6.97 -19.20 13.19
C VAL A 228 -7.56 -20.49 13.78
N ARG A 229 -8.24 -20.41 14.92
CA ARG A 229 -8.89 -21.56 15.59
C ARG A 229 -9.95 -22.22 14.70
N ARG A 230 -10.72 -21.42 13.97
CA ARG A 230 -11.79 -21.88 13.07
C ARG A 230 -11.29 -22.29 11.68
N GLN A 231 -10.01 -22.04 11.37
CA GLN A 231 -9.43 -22.28 10.05
C GLN A 231 -10.21 -21.59 8.91
N VAL A 232 -10.65 -20.37 9.15
CA VAL A 232 -11.43 -19.60 8.16
C VAL A 232 -10.57 -19.35 6.91
N PRO A 233 -11.04 -19.73 5.70
CA PRO A 233 -10.30 -19.54 4.47
C PRO A 233 -10.32 -18.08 4.00
N PHE A 234 -9.24 -17.71 3.29
CA PHE A 234 -9.05 -16.38 2.71
C PHE A 234 -8.99 -16.50 1.20
N TYR A 235 -9.91 -15.83 0.53
CA TYR A 235 -10.05 -15.87 -0.91
C TYR A 235 -9.80 -14.51 -1.54
N ILE A 236 -9.30 -14.50 -2.78
CA ILE A 236 -9.19 -13.29 -3.58
C ILE A 236 -9.75 -13.53 -4.99
N PHE A 237 -10.59 -12.58 -5.43
CA PHE A 237 -11.29 -12.60 -6.70
C PHE A 237 -10.91 -11.36 -7.52
N THR A 238 -10.30 -11.61 -8.67
CA THR A 238 -9.69 -10.59 -9.55
C THR A 238 -10.03 -10.89 -11.01
N ASP A 239 -9.76 -9.95 -11.90
CA ASP A 239 -9.89 -10.22 -13.34
C ASP A 239 -8.83 -11.25 -13.81
N CYS A 240 -9.14 -11.92 -14.92
CA CYS A 240 -8.25 -12.88 -15.59
C CYS A 240 -7.19 -12.15 -16.45
N ASP A 241 -6.41 -11.26 -15.85
CA ASP A 241 -5.35 -10.51 -16.53
C ASP A 241 -4.09 -10.39 -15.65
N PRO A 242 -2.95 -9.91 -16.20
CA PRO A 242 -1.73 -9.73 -15.41
C PRO A 242 -1.88 -8.76 -14.24
N ALA A 243 -2.79 -7.78 -14.32
CA ALA A 243 -3.01 -6.82 -13.24
C ALA A 243 -3.75 -7.45 -12.06
N GLY A 244 -4.81 -8.22 -12.33
CA GLY A 244 -5.53 -9.01 -11.33
C GLY A 244 -4.62 -10.04 -10.65
N ALA A 245 -3.82 -10.76 -11.43
CA ALA A 245 -2.81 -11.67 -10.89
C ALA A 245 -1.80 -10.94 -9.98
N ASN A 246 -1.33 -9.75 -10.37
CA ASN A 246 -0.42 -8.95 -9.56
C ASN A 246 -1.06 -8.49 -8.24
N ILE A 247 -2.35 -8.17 -8.24
CA ILE A 247 -3.09 -7.83 -7.02
C ILE A 247 -3.13 -9.03 -6.06
N ALA A 248 -3.48 -10.22 -6.57
CA ALA A 248 -3.50 -11.45 -5.79
C ALA A 248 -2.12 -11.78 -5.19
N LEU A 249 -1.07 -11.70 -6.02
CA LEU A 249 0.32 -11.90 -5.58
C LEU A 249 0.75 -10.88 -4.54
N THR A 250 0.32 -9.62 -4.65
CA THR A 250 0.67 -8.57 -3.69
C THR A 250 0.07 -8.85 -2.31
N PHE A 251 -1.16 -9.37 -2.21
CA PHE A 251 -1.72 -9.80 -0.92
C PHE A 251 -0.95 -10.99 -0.34
N LYS A 252 -0.55 -11.94 -1.19
CA LYS A 252 0.10 -13.19 -0.76
C LYS A 252 1.56 -13.03 -0.39
N ASN A 253 2.32 -12.27 -1.17
CA ASN A 253 3.79 -12.19 -1.13
C ASN A 253 4.32 -10.77 -0.86
N GLY A 254 3.48 -9.74 -0.98
CA GLY A 254 3.91 -8.35 -0.94
C GLY A 254 4.67 -7.89 -2.20
N THR A 255 5.25 -6.69 -2.11
CA THR A 255 6.08 -6.10 -3.17
C THR A 255 7.43 -5.66 -2.60
N PRO A 256 8.50 -5.59 -3.43
CA PRO A 256 9.79 -5.06 -2.98
C PRO A 256 9.68 -3.66 -2.33
N GLN A 257 8.86 -2.77 -2.92
CA GLN A 257 8.64 -1.40 -2.44
C GLN A 257 7.88 -1.32 -1.12
N THR A 258 7.30 -2.42 -0.63
CA THR A 258 6.58 -2.48 0.64
C THR A 258 7.15 -3.55 1.58
N SER A 259 8.36 -4.03 1.32
CA SER A 259 9.01 -5.10 2.09
C SER A 259 9.32 -4.72 3.54
N PHE A 260 9.55 -3.44 3.80
CA PHE A 260 9.79 -2.86 5.13
C PHE A 260 8.50 -2.51 5.88
N GLU A 261 7.34 -2.56 5.22
CA GLU A 261 6.05 -2.35 5.88
C GLU A 261 5.66 -3.64 6.64
N PRO A 262 5.49 -3.58 7.97
CA PRO A 262 5.19 -4.77 8.75
C PRO A 262 3.73 -5.18 8.58
N ASN A 263 3.45 -6.49 8.71
CA ASN A 263 2.09 -7.02 8.90
C ASN A 263 1.11 -6.69 7.75
N ILE A 264 1.57 -6.80 6.50
CA ILE A 264 0.76 -6.55 5.28
C ILE A 264 0.80 -7.70 4.27
N ILE A 265 1.35 -8.85 4.65
CA ILE A 265 1.48 -10.04 3.80
C ILE A 265 0.62 -11.15 4.40
N THR A 266 -0.23 -11.77 3.59
CA THR A 266 -1.13 -12.85 4.02
C THR A 266 -0.96 -14.07 3.11
N PRO A 267 0.00 -14.97 3.41
CA PRO A 267 0.30 -16.12 2.55
C PRO A 267 -0.87 -17.12 2.39
N LYS A 268 -1.84 -17.09 3.32
CA LYS A 268 -3.05 -17.91 3.32
C LYS A 268 -4.08 -17.53 2.25
N VAL A 269 -3.89 -16.39 1.58
CA VAL A 269 -4.81 -15.95 0.52
C VAL A 269 -4.70 -16.89 -0.67
N GLU A 270 -5.85 -17.43 -1.08
CA GLU A 270 -6.03 -18.30 -2.24
C GLU A 270 -6.77 -17.54 -3.34
N TRP A 271 -6.21 -17.57 -4.55
CA TRP A 271 -6.83 -16.96 -5.71
C TRP A 271 -7.96 -17.87 -6.23
N LEU A 272 -9.20 -17.38 -6.18
CA LEU A 272 -10.37 -18.10 -6.66
C LEU A 272 -10.58 -17.98 -8.17
N GLY A 273 -10.05 -16.93 -8.81
CA GLY A 273 -10.28 -16.66 -10.22
C GLY A 273 -10.65 -15.19 -10.47
N VAL A 274 -11.06 -14.83 -11.68
CA VAL A 274 -11.47 -15.68 -12.81
C VAL A 274 -10.28 -16.38 -13.49
N SER A 275 -10.32 -17.71 -13.66
CA SER A 275 -9.29 -18.46 -14.39
C SER A 275 -9.60 -18.58 -15.88
N ILE A 276 -8.58 -18.92 -16.68
CA ILE A 276 -8.75 -19.22 -18.11
C ILE A 276 -9.73 -20.39 -18.32
N GLU A 277 -9.77 -21.35 -17.39
CA GLU A 277 -10.69 -22.49 -17.47
C GLU A 277 -12.13 -22.06 -17.16
N ASP A 278 -12.32 -21.13 -16.23
CA ASP A 278 -13.65 -20.55 -15.95
C ASP A 278 -14.19 -19.80 -17.18
N LEU A 279 -13.34 -19.08 -17.91
CA LEU A 279 -13.74 -18.41 -19.15
C LEU A 279 -14.23 -19.40 -20.22
N LYS A 280 -13.64 -20.60 -20.30
CA LYS A 280 -14.09 -21.65 -21.22
C LYS A 280 -15.42 -22.26 -20.78
N ASN A 281 -15.61 -22.46 -19.47
CA ASN A 281 -16.80 -23.07 -18.91
C ASN A 281 -18.00 -22.10 -18.85
N PHE A 282 -17.74 -20.79 -18.81
CA PHE A 282 -18.76 -19.75 -18.79
C PHE A 282 -18.58 -18.73 -19.94
N PRO A 283 -18.75 -19.15 -21.21
CA PRO A 283 -18.44 -18.32 -22.38
C PRO A 283 -19.39 -17.13 -22.57
N ASN A 284 -20.59 -17.18 -21.98
CA ASN A 284 -21.59 -16.11 -22.05
C ASN A 284 -21.42 -15.03 -20.97
N SER A 285 -20.36 -15.09 -20.16
CA SER A 285 -20.09 -14.12 -19.07
C SER A 285 -19.54 -12.77 -19.54
N HIS A 286 -19.14 -12.67 -20.82
CA HIS A 286 -18.59 -11.43 -21.36
C HIS A 286 -19.57 -10.24 -21.33
N SER A 287 -20.87 -10.50 -21.28
CA SER A 287 -21.93 -9.48 -21.18
C SER A 287 -22.32 -9.10 -19.73
N LEU A 288 -21.71 -9.72 -18.71
CA LEU A 288 -21.96 -9.43 -17.29
C LEU A 288 -20.78 -8.76 -16.57
N ILE A 289 -19.65 -8.57 -17.26
CA ILE A 289 -18.38 -8.07 -16.67
C ILE A 289 -17.96 -6.69 -17.23
N LEU A 290 -18.71 -6.13 -18.17
CA LEU A 290 -18.57 -4.75 -18.67
C LEU A 290 -19.73 -3.88 -18.18
#